data_AF-A0A950ATT4-F1
#
_entry.id   AF-A0A950ATT4-F1
#
_cell.length_a   1.000
_cell.length_b   1.000
_cell.length_c   1.000
_cell.angle_alpha   90.00
_cell.angle_beta   90.00
_cell.angle_gamma   90.00
#
_symmetry.space_group_name_H-M   'P 1'
#
loop_
_entity.id
_entity.type
_entity.pdbx_description
1 polymer ?
#
loop_
_entity_poly.entity_id
_entity_poly.type
_entity_poly.pdbx_seq_one_letter_code
_entity_poly.pdbx_strand_id
1 'polypeptide(L)' 'LPVVSTEGGDIDVERTMDRVPPLVDAGVTDFRTLIRLPRERAAVADRLAEVVAAFTEAVA' A
#
# COMPACT_ATOMS: atom_id res chain seq x y z
N LEU A 1 4.39 -9.69 -0.23
CA LEU A 1 5.17 -8.77 -1.09
C LEU A 1 6.21 -8.05 -0.25
N PRO A 2 7.41 -7.74 -0.75
CA PRO A 2 8.36 -6.89 -0.05
C PRO A 2 7.87 -5.44 -0.10
N VAL A 3 7.27 -5.00 0.99
CA VAL A 3 6.83 -3.61 1.20
C VAL A 3 8.05 -2.70 1.31
N VAL A 4 7.97 -1.54 0.68
CA VAL A 4 8.99 -0.49 0.83
C VAL A 4 8.55 0.45 1.95
N SER A 5 9.45 0.75 2.88
CA SER A 5 9.21 1.72 3.94
C SER A 5 9.95 3.02 3.67
N THR A 6 9.33 4.13 4.04
CA THR A 6 9.97 5.44 4.12
C THR A 6 11.00 5.44 5.25
N GLU A 7 11.88 6.45 5.28
CA GLU A 7 12.84 6.64 6.39
C GLU A 7 12.14 6.80 7.76
N GLY A 8 10.90 7.31 7.74
CA GLY A 8 10.04 7.41 8.92
C GLY A 8 9.45 6.08 9.39
N GLY A 9 9.64 4.99 8.66
CA GLY A 9 9.11 3.66 8.98
C GLY A 9 7.62 3.49 8.69
N ASP A 10 7.02 4.35 7.85
CA ASP A 10 5.69 4.12 7.26
C ASP A 10 5.84 3.48 5.87
N ILE A 11 4.75 2.97 5.30
CA ILE A 11 4.74 2.46 3.91
C ILE A 11 5.03 3.59 2.91
N ASP A 12 5.97 3.32 2.00
CA ASP A 12 6.14 4.08 0.76
C ASP A 12 5.19 3.48 -0.28
N VAL A 13 4.01 4.11 -0.44
CA VAL A 13 2.91 3.55 -1.24
C VAL A 13 3.33 3.45 -2.71
N GLU A 14 3.84 4.54 -3.28
CA GLU A 14 4.26 4.60 -4.68
C GLU A 14 5.31 3.52 -4.99
N ARG A 15 6.42 3.50 -4.25
CA ARG A 15 7.49 2.49 -4.49
C ARG A 15 7.05 1.06 -4.20
N THR A 16 6.06 0.87 -3.32
CA THR A 16 5.48 -0.45 -3.08
C THR A 16 4.64 -0.88 -4.28
N MET A 17 3.81 0.02 -4.82
CA MET A 17 2.93 -0.26 -5.96
C MET A 17 3.69 -0.48 -7.27
N ASP A 18 4.82 0.20 -7.49
CA ASP A 18 5.71 -0.05 -8.64
C ASP A 18 6.12 -1.53 -8.79
N ARG A 19 6.13 -2.26 -7.68
CA ARG A 19 6.54 -3.67 -7.64
C ARG A 19 5.38 -4.63 -7.85
N VAL A 20 4.12 -4.16 -7.75
CA VAL A 20 2.91 -4.99 -7.78
C VAL A 20 2.66 -5.69 -9.13
N PRO A 21 2.81 -5.05 -10.30
CA PRO A 21 2.44 -5.68 -11.58
C PRO A 21 3.07 -7.07 -11.83
N PRO A 22 4.39 -7.29 -11.69
CA PRO A 22 4.97 -8.63 -11.90
C PRO A 22 4.53 -9.66 -10.85
N LEU A 23 3.99 -9.23 -9.71
CA LEU A 23 3.47 -10.11 -8.66
C LEU A 23 2.03 -10.54 -8.95
N VAL A 24 1.24 -9.65 -9.57
CA VAL A 24 -0.09 -9.98 -10.11
C VAL A 24 0.05 -11.04 -11.20
N ASP A 25 1.01 -10.87 -12.13
CA ASP A 25 1.31 -11.85 -13.17
C ASP A 25 1.70 -13.23 -12.58
N ALA A 26 2.32 -13.23 -11.40
CA ALA A 26 2.68 -14.43 -10.65
C ALA A 26 1.51 -15.00 -9.81
N GLY A 27 0.31 -14.44 -9.92
CA GLY A 27 -0.90 -14.89 -9.21
C GLY A 27 -0.98 -14.44 -7.75
N VAL A 28 -0.19 -13.45 -7.34
CA VAL A 28 -0.29 -12.90 -5.98
C VAL A 28 -1.46 -11.92 -5.89
N THR A 29 -2.37 -12.18 -4.95
CA THR A 29 -3.63 -11.44 -4.81
C THR A 29 -3.65 -10.46 -3.64
N ASP A 30 -2.70 -10.58 -2.70
CA ASP A 30 -2.69 -9.78 -1.47
C ASP A 30 -1.28 -9.50 -0.95
N PHE A 31 -1.20 -8.48 -0.09
CA PHE A 31 -0.02 -8.22 0.70
C PHE A 31 -0.38 -7.73 2.09
N ARG A 32 0.57 -7.90 3.01
CA ARG A 32 0.46 -7.44 4.39
C ARG A 32 1.57 -6.43 4.67
N THR A 33 1.21 -5.36 5.35
CA THR A 33 2.11 -4.30 5.75
C THR A 33 1.71 -3.74 7.12
N LEU A 34 2.64 -3.06 7.77
CA LEU A 34 2.34 -2.15 8.87
C LEU A 34 2.19 -0.74 8.28
N ILE A 35 1.13 -0.05 8.69
CA ILE A 35 0.86 1.33 8.27
C ILE A 35 0.68 2.16 9.53
N ARG A 36 1.29 3.34 9.56
CA ARG A 36 1.01 4.31 10.62
C ARG A 36 -0.30 5.00 10.33
N LEU A 37 -1.25 4.83 11.24
CA LEU A 37 -2.54 5.47 11.15
C LEU A 37 -2.54 6.79 11.92
N PRO A 38 -3.22 7.84 11.41
CA PRO A 38 -3.47 9.04 12.18
C PRO A 38 -4.35 8.73 13.40
N ARG A 39 -4.29 9.61 14.42
CA ARG A 39 -5.09 9.44 15.64
C ARG A 39 -6.58 9.76 15.43
N GLU A 40 -6.88 10.62 14.47
CA GLU A 40 -8.24 11.02 14.15
C GLU A 40 -8.93 9.99 13.27
N ARG A 41 -10.10 9.51 13.70
CA ARG A 41 -10.84 8.44 13.00
C ARG A 41 -11.19 8.78 11.55
N ALA A 42 -11.57 10.03 11.26
CA ALA A 42 -11.89 10.44 9.90
C ALA A 42 -10.66 10.31 8.98
N ALA A 43 -9.52 10.83 9.45
CA ALA A 43 -8.25 10.74 8.74
C ALA A 43 -7.74 9.30 8.56
N VAL A 44 -8.14 8.35 9.42
CA VAL A 44 -7.82 6.92 9.23
C VAL A 44 -8.50 6.37 7.98
N ALA A 45 -9.77 6.71 7.76
CA ALA A 45 -10.51 6.23 6.60
C ALA A 45 -9.88 6.76 5.31
N ASP A 46 -9.53 8.05 5.28
CA ASP A 46 -8.88 8.68 4.13
C ASP A 46 -7.52 8.02 3.84
N ARG A 47 -6.69 7.82 4.87
CA ARG A 47 -5.38 7.18 4.72
C ARG A 47 -5.48 5.74 4.19
N LEU A 48 -6.47 4.97 4.66
CA LEU A 48 -6.69 3.61 4.16
C LEU A 48 -7.22 3.62 2.72
N ALA A 49 -8.10 4.57 2.38
CA ALA A 49 -8.64 4.72 1.04
C ALA A 49 -7.54 5.01 0.01
N GLU A 50 -6.55 5.86 0.34
CA GLU A 50 -5.39 6.12 -0.52
C GLU A 50 -4.61 4.85 -0.86
N VAL A 51 -4.34 4.00 0.14
CA VAL A 51 -3.57 2.76 -0.06
C VAL A 51 -4.36 1.76 -0.91
N VAL A 52 -5.68 1.66 -0.67
CA VAL A 52 -6.57 0.80 -1.47
C VAL A 52 -6.67 1.30 -2.91
N ALA A 53 -6.80 2.61 -3.13
CA ALA A 53 -6.86 3.20 -4.45
C ALA A 53 -5.57 2.93 -5.24
N ALA A 54 -4.42 3.17 -4.62
CA ALA A 54 -3.12 2.92 -5.24
C ALA A 54 -2.91 1.43 -5.61
N PHE A 55 -3.34 0.52 -4.74
CA PHE A 55 -3.31 -0.92 -5.07
C PHE A 55 -4.27 -1.25 -6.21
N THR A 56 -5.50 -0.72 -6.18
CA THR A 56 -6.51 -0.95 -7.21
C THR A 56 -6.03 -0.47 -8.58
N GLU A 57 -5.34 0.66 -8.64
CA GLU A 57 -4.71 1.18 -9.86
C GLU A 57 -3.56 0.29 -10.33
N ALA A 58 -2.71 -0.18 -9.42
CA ALA A 58 -1.55 -1.01 -9.77
C ALA A 58 -1.91 -2.43 -10.26
N VAL A 59 -3.14 -2.88 -10.01
CA VAL A 59 -3.65 -4.19 -10.46
C VAL A 59 -4.63 -4.10 -11.63
N ALA A 60 -4.96 -2.90 -12.11
CA ALA A 60 -5.87 -2.66 -13.24
C ALA A 60 -5.17 -2.87 -14.59
#